data_AF-A0A8J2PRD3-F1
#
_entry.id   AF-A0A8J2PRD3-F1
#
_cell.length_a   1.000
_cell.length_b   1.000
_cell.length_c   1.000
_cell.angle_alpha   90.00
_cell.angle_beta   90.00
_cell.angle_gamma   90.00
#
_symmetry.space_group_name_H-M   'P 1'
#
loop_
_entity.id
_entity.type
_entity.pdbx_description
1 polymer ?
#
loop_
_entity_poly.entity_id
_entity_poly.type
_entity_poly.pdbx_seq_one_letter_code
_entity_poly.pdbx_strand_id
1 'polypeptide(L)' 'MLSGLVVYSNFQGCDPLKAKTITNSDQLLPLYVMGSSGDIPGLPGLFVAGLTCASLSTVSSGLSALASILTYDYIQK' A
#
# COMPACT_ATOMS: atom_id res chain seq x y z
N MET A 1 -11.74 -9.21 0.35
CA MET A 1 -12.81 -9.29 -0.67
C MET A 1 -13.90 -8.24 -0.45
N LEU A 2 -14.31 -7.95 0.80
CA LEU A 2 -15.29 -6.90 1.12
C LEU A 2 -14.87 -5.47 0.69
N SER A 3 -13.59 -5.10 0.82
CA SER A 3 -13.11 -3.77 0.42
C SER A 3 -13.30 -3.47 -1.07
N GLY A 4 -13.20 -4.47 -1.95
CA GLY A 4 -13.41 -4.29 -3.40
C GLY A 4 -14.88 -4.05 -3.76
N LEU A 5 -15.81 -4.68 -3.01
CA LEU A 5 -17.25 -4.51 -3.20
C LEU A 5 -17.72 -3.12 -2.73
N VAL A 6 -17.16 -2.63 -1.62
CA VAL A 6 -17.44 -1.28 -1.09
C VAL A 6 -16.92 -0.18 -2.02
N VAL A 7 -15.71 -0.36 -2.57
CA VAL A 7 -15.16 0.52 -3.59
C VAL A 7 -16.06 0.51 -4.84
N TYR A 8 -16.49 -0.66 -5.30
CA TYR A 8 -17.39 -0.80 -6.45
C TYR A 8 -18.76 -0.13 -6.23
N SER A 9 -19.37 -0.27 -5.05
CA SER A 9 -20.66 0.38 -4.77
C SER A 9 -20.56 1.89 -4.65
N ASN A 10 -19.45 2.42 -4.15
CA ASN A 10 -19.23 3.87 -4.05
C ASN A 10 -18.96 4.52 -5.41
N PHE A 11 -18.33 3.80 -6.34
CA PHE A 11 -18.01 4.33 -7.67
C PHE A 11 -19.09 4.09 -8.74
N GLN A 12 -20.17 3.37 -8.43
CA GLN A 12 -21.30 3.13 -9.35
C GLN A 12 -21.91 4.40 -9.97
N GLY A 13 -21.83 5.55 -9.29
CA GLY A 13 -22.40 6.82 -9.77
C GLY A 13 -21.38 7.83 -10.32
N CYS A 14 -20.09 7.70 -10.01
CA CYS A 14 -19.07 8.69 -10.34
C CYS A 14 -17.69 8.04 -10.42
N ASP A 15 -17.44 7.28 -11.49
CA ASP A 15 -16.18 6.57 -11.72
C ASP A 15 -15.01 7.55 -11.93
N PRO A 16 -13.99 7.58 -11.05
CA PRO A 16 -12.81 8.43 -11.21
C PRO A 16 -11.91 7.96 -12.37
N LEU A 17 -12.12 6.72 -12.85
CA LEU A 17 -11.59 6.20 -14.12
C LEU A 17 -12.16 6.97 -15.33
N LYS A 18 -13.44 7.34 -15.28
CA LYS A 18 -14.12 8.11 -16.33
C LYS A 18 -13.86 9.62 -16.19
N ALA A 19 -13.66 10.10 -14.96
CA ALA A 19 -13.25 11.48 -14.66
C ALA A 19 -11.77 11.78 -14.98
N LYS A 20 -11.00 10.78 -15.46
CA LYS A 20 -9.60 10.90 -15.88
C LYS A 20 -8.63 11.36 -14.78
N THR A 21 -9.03 11.18 -13.52
CA THR A 21 -8.23 11.53 -12.34
C THR A 21 -7.17 10.47 -12.02
N ILE A 22 -7.31 9.25 -12.58
CA ILE A 22 -6.45 8.10 -12.30
C ILE A 22 -6.02 7.43 -13.61
N THR A 23 -4.73 7.14 -13.75
CA THR A 23 -4.15 6.46 -14.93
C THR A 23 -4.17 4.94 -14.78
N ASN A 24 -4.04 4.41 -13.56
CA ASN A 24 -4.00 2.98 -13.28
C ASN A 24 -4.95 2.56 -12.16
N SER A 25 -5.40 1.31 -12.22
CA SER A 25 -6.37 0.73 -11.27
C SER A 25 -5.80 0.52 -9.86
N ASP A 26 -4.48 0.47 -9.68
CA ASP A 26 -3.80 0.34 -8.38
C ASP A 26 -3.90 1.59 -7.49
N GLN A 27 -4.02 2.78 -8.09
CA GLN A 27 -4.19 4.03 -7.33
C GLN A 27 -5.63 4.28 -6.86
N LEU A 28 -6.59 3.45 -7.29
CA LEU A 28 -8.01 3.58 -6.91
C LEU A 28 -8.22 3.43 -5.39
N LEU A 29 -7.54 2.47 -4.78
CA LEU A 29 -7.61 2.19 -3.34
C LEU A 29 -7.08 3.36 -2.49
N PRO A 30 -5.87 3.88 -2.72
CA PRO A 30 -5.37 5.08 -2.05
C PRO A 30 -6.28 6.30 -2.22
N LEU A 31 -6.79 6.55 -3.42
CA LEU A 31 -7.71 7.66 -3.70
C LEU A 31 -9.04 7.51 -2.96
N TYR A 32 -9.59 6.29 -2.94
CA TYR A 32 -10.81 5.99 -2.20
C TYR A 32 -10.62 6.19 -0.69
N VAL A 33 -9.48 5.76 -0.14
CA VAL A 33 -9.16 5.99 1.27
C VAL A 33 -9.04 7.49 1.51
N MET A 34 -8.24 8.23 0.75
CA MET A 34 -8.06 9.68 0.94
C MET A 34 -9.37 10.48 0.79
N GLY A 35 -10.29 10.06 -0.08
CA GLY A 35 -11.57 10.75 -0.32
C GLY A 35 -12.71 10.33 0.62
N SER A 36 -12.85 9.04 0.94
CA SER A 36 -13.96 8.52 1.77
C SER A 36 -13.64 8.54 3.27
N SER A 37 -12.36 8.48 3.65
CA SER A 37 -11.97 8.47 5.08
C SER A 37 -11.88 9.85 5.72
N GLY A 38 -12.33 10.90 5.03
CA GLY A 38 -12.52 12.22 5.63
C GLY A 38 -13.49 12.23 6.83
N ASP A 39 -14.35 11.21 6.94
CA ASP A 39 -15.27 11.00 8.06
C ASP A 39 -14.55 10.55 9.35
N ILE A 40 -13.36 9.93 9.24
CA ILE A 40 -12.60 9.39 10.38
C ILE A 40 -11.16 9.93 10.32
N PRO A 41 -10.86 11.03 11.04
CA PRO A 41 -9.51 11.59 11.06
C PRO A 41 -8.51 10.58 11.63
N GLY A 42 -7.49 10.24 10.85
CA GLY A 42 -6.41 9.31 11.24
C GLY A 42 -6.38 7.99 10.47
N LEU A 43 -7.50 7.55 9.90
CA LEU A 43 -7.56 6.34 9.05
C LEU A 43 -6.65 6.42 7.80
N PRO A 44 -6.56 7.54 7.04
CA PRO A 44 -5.66 7.61 5.89
C PRO A 44 -4.18 7.56 6.32
N GLY A 45 -3.85 8.15 7.48
CA GLY A 45 -2.51 8.08 8.07
C GLY A 45 -2.13 6.66 8.47
N LEU A 46 -3.05 5.91 9.07
CA LEU A 46 -2.85 4.50 9.43
C LEU A 46 -2.60 3.62 8.19
N PHE A 47 -3.35 3.85 7.11
CA PHE A 47 -3.19 3.11 5.86
C PHE A 47 -1.80 3.33 5.24
N VAL A 48 -1.35 4.58 5.15
CA VAL A 48 -0.01 4.92 4.64
C VAL A 48 1.08 4.37 5.56
N ALA A 49 0.92 4.48 6.89
CA ALA A 49 1.85 3.92 7.85
C ALA A 49 1.99 2.39 7.70
N GLY A 50 0.87 1.68 7.50
CA GLY A 50 0.86 0.24 7.27
C GLY A 50 1.58 -0.17 5.97
N LEU A 51 1.32 0.51 4.86
CA LEU A 51 2.01 0.28 3.58
C LEU A 51 3.53 0.48 3.70
N THR A 52 3.93 1.55 4.37
CA THR A 52 5.35 1.88 4.57
C THR A 52 6.02 0.86 5.49
N CYS A 53 5.31 0.40 6.53
CA CYS A 53 5.77 -0.66 7.44
C CYS A 53 5.96 -2.00 6.72
N ALA A 54 5.00 -2.41 5.88
CA ALA A 54 5.12 -3.63 5.08
C ALA A 54 6.33 -3.59 4.13
N SER A 55 6.53 -2.42 3.49
CA SER A 55 7.69 -2.18 2.62
C SER A 55 9.00 -2.28 3.41
N LEU A 56 9.07 -1.62 4.57
CA LEU A 56 10.25 -1.63 5.43
C LEU A 56 10.56 -3.03 5.99
N SER A 57 9.55 -3.84 6.33
CA SER A 57 9.71 -5.22 6.77
C SER A 57 10.38 -6.09 5.69
N THR A 58 9.98 -5.89 4.42
CA THR A 58 10.58 -6.60 3.29
C THR A 58 12.04 -6.18 3.10
N VAL A 59 12.32 -4.88 3.17
CA VAL A 59 13.68 -4.34 3.07
C VAL A 59 14.57 -4.86 4.21
N SER A 60 14.07 -4.86 5.44
CA SER A 60 14.81 -5.38 6.60
C SER A 60 15.12 -6.86 6.44
N SER A 61 14.15 -7.66 6.00
CA SER A 61 14.36 -9.10 5.77
C SER A 61 15.42 -9.34 4.68
N GLY A 62 15.38 -8.56 3.60
CA GLY A 62 16.39 -8.61 2.54
C GLY A 62 17.78 -8.25 3.03
N LEU A 63 17.91 -7.18 3.83
CA LEU A 63 19.19 -6.76 4.38
C LEU A 63 19.76 -7.79 5.36
N SER A 64 18.92 -8.40 6.21
CA SER A 64 19.32 -9.48 7.11
C SER A 64 19.82 -10.71 6.36
N ALA A 65 19.19 -11.06 5.23
CA ALA A 65 19.65 -12.15 4.38
C ALA A 65 21.00 -11.82 3.71
N LEU A 66 21.15 -10.61 3.16
CA LEU A 66 22.41 -10.16 2.55
C LEU A 66 23.56 -10.13 3.55
N ALA A 67 23.33 -9.61 4.76
CA ALA A 67 24.32 -9.62 5.83
C ALA A 67 24.77 -11.05 6.20
N SER A 68 23.82 -11.99 6.21
CA SER A 68 24.12 -13.41 6.43
C SER A 68 25.01 -13.97 5.32
N ILE A 69 24.67 -13.71 4.05
CA ILE A 69 25.46 -14.18 2.89
C ILE A 69 26.88 -13.62 2.93
N LEU A 70 27.04 -12.31 3.19
CA LEU A 70 28.36 -11.68 3.31
C LEU A 70 29.18 -12.27 4.45
N THR A 71 28.55 -12.57 5.59
CA THR A 71 29.22 -13.23 6.72
C THR A 71 29.73 -14.62 6.33
N TYR A 72 28.91 -15.43 5.65
CA TYR A 72 29.33 -16.74 5.17
C TYR A 72 30.47 -16.66 4.13
N ASP A 73 30.46 -15.65 3.25
CA ASP A 73 31.46 -15.52 2.18
C ASP A 73 32.82 -15.00 2.69
N TYR A 74 32.82 -14.03 3.63
CA TYR A 74 34.03 -13.34 4.07
C TYR A 74 34.56 -13.78 5.44
N ILE A 75 33.70 -14.23 6.35
CA ILE A 75 34.10 -14.51 7.75
C ILE A 75 34.34 -16.02 7.96
N GLN A 76 33.62 -16.88 7.25
CA GLN A 76 33.73 -18.34 7.39
C GLN A 76 34.67 -19.01 6.37
N LYS A 77 35.38 -18.20 5.57
CA LYS A 77 36.45 -18.63 4.67
C LYS A 77 37.81 -18.35 5.31
#